data_AF-A0A226H1U2-F1
#
_entry.id   AF-A0A226H1U2-F1
#
_cell.length_a   1.000
_cell.length_b   1.000
_cell.length_c   1.000
_cell.angle_alpha   90.00
_cell.angle_beta   90.00
_cell.angle_gamma   90.00
#
_symmetry.space_group_name_H-M   'P 1'
#
loop_
_entity.id
_entity.type
_entity.pdbx_description
1 polymer ?
#
loop_
_entity_poly.entity_id
_entity_poly.type
_entity_poly.pdbx_seq_one_letter_code
_entity_poly.pdbx_strand_id
1 'polypeptide(L)' 'MAKGDYNFIDINTGDEILFSRTGIEDFQMYWKVIGFHEEMIHVEIDEMGNKDKLYIDTNRT' A
#
# COMPACT_ATOMS: atom_id res chain seq x y z
N MET A 1 -2.19 -16.71 13.82
CA MET A 1 -1.21 -15.70 13.39
C MET A 1 -1.78 -14.36 13.78
N ALA A 2 -1.06 -13.56 14.55
CA ALA A 2 -1.56 -12.26 14.98
C ALA A 2 -1.84 -11.41 13.74
N LYS A 3 -3.09 -10.98 13.57
CA LYS A 3 -3.45 -9.93 12.62
C LYS A 3 -2.76 -8.68 13.18
N GLY A 4 -1.57 -8.38 12.67
CA GLY A 4 -0.83 -7.21 13.12
C GLY A 4 -1.67 -5.99 12.79
N ASP A 5 -2.17 -5.32 13.83
CA ASP A 5 -2.73 -3.98 13.70
C ASP A 5 -1.54 -3.06 13.35
N TYR A 6 -1.21 -2.99 12.06
CA TYR A 6 -0.24 -2.01 11.57
C TYR A 6 -0.87 -0.64 11.79
N ASN A 7 -0.34 0.11 12.75
CA ASN A 7 -0.74 1.49 12.91
C ASN A 7 -0.12 2.28 11.76
N PHE A 8 -0.93 3.08 11.07
CA PHE A 8 -0.49 3.93 9.97
C PHE A 8 0.73 4.80 10.33
N ILE A 9 0.89 5.13 11.62
CA ILE A 9 2.01 5.90 12.16
C ILE A 9 3.37 5.23 11.92
N ASP A 10 3.40 3.92 11.68
CA ASP A 10 4.63 3.15 11.50
C ASP A 10 5.06 3.08 10.02
N ILE A 11 4.23 3.56 9.09
CA ILE A 11 4.51 3.56 7.65
C ILE A 11 5.23 4.86 7.27
N ASN A 12 6.36 4.74 6.58
CA ASN A 12 7.19 5.85 6.13
C ASN A 12 7.34 5.85 4.60
N THR A 13 7.63 7.03 4.05
CA THR A 13 8.03 7.13 2.63
C THR A 13 9.30 6.32 2.39
N GLY A 14 9.28 5.47 1.37
CA GLY A 14 10.35 4.54 1.03
C GLY A 14 10.10 3.12 1.50
N ASP A 15 9.16 2.90 2.42
CA ASP A 15 8.78 1.56 2.85
C ASP A 15 8.11 0.79 1.72
N GLU A 16 8.31 -0.52 1.73
CA GLU A 16 7.63 -1.47 0.85
C GLU A 16 6.56 -2.18 1.68
N ILE A 17 5.30 -2.01 1.28
CA ILE A 17 4.16 -2.59 1.98
C ILE A 17 3.47 -3.64 1.11
N LEU A 18 2.97 -4.70 1.75
CA LEU A 18 2.07 -5.65 1.12
C LEU A 18 0.64 -5.26 1.46
N PHE A 19 -0.20 -5.08 0.45
CA PHE A 19 -1.58 -4.65 0.63
C PHE A 19 -2.55 -5.66 0.03
N SER A 20 -3.48 -6.16 0.85
CA SER A 20 -4.57 -7.02 0.38
C SER A 20 -5.86 -6.21 0.32
N ARG A 21 -6.52 -6.19 -0.85
CA ARG A 21 -7.78 -5.49 -1.05
C ARG A 21 -8.88 -6.48 -1.44
N THR A 22 -9.97 -6.46 -0.69
CA THR A 22 -11.15 -7.29 -1.00
C THR A 22 -11.66 -7.02 -2.41
N GLY A 23 -11.75 -8.07 -3.23
CA GLY A 23 -12.26 -7.99 -4.61
C GLY A 23 -11.21 -7.69 -5.68
N ILE A 24 -9.92 -7.58 -5.31
CA ILE A 24 -8.80 -7.56 -6.26
C ILE A 24 -7.94 -8.79 -5.99
N GLU A 25 -7.50 -9.47 -7.06
CA GLU A 25 -6.54 -10.57 -6.90
C GLU A 25 -5.24 -10.05 -6.27
N ASP A 26 -4.83 -10.71 -5.20
CA ASP A 26 -3.55 -10.43 -4.54
C ASP A 26 -2.43 -11.04 -5.37
N PHE A 27 -1.75 -10.20 -6.14
CA PHE A 27 -0.58 -10.59 -6.94
C PHE A 27 0.71 -10.69 -6.11
N GLN A 28 0.63 -10.59 -4.78
CA GLN A 28 1.77 -10.59 -3.85
C GLN A 28 2.86 -9.58 -4.23
N MET A 29 2.46 -8.42 -4.74
CA MET A 29 3.37 -7.37 -5.14
C MET A 29 3.64 -6.42 -3.98
N TYR A 30 4.91 -6.06 -3.78
CA TYR A 30 5.30 -5.01 -2.84
C TYR A 30 5.05 -3.64 -3.45
N TRP A 31 4.41 -2.77 -2.68
CA TRP A 31 4.02 -1.43 -3.12
C TRP A 31 4.88 -0.43 -2.39
N LYS A 32 5.59 0.43 -3.12
CA LYS A 32 6.50 1.40 -2.53
C LYS A 32 5.74 2.63 -2.10
N VAL A 33 5.82 3.01 -0.83
CA VAL A 33 5.25 4.25 -0.33
C VAL A 33 6.06 5.43 -0.87
N ILE A 34 5.42 6.27 -1.66
CA ILE A 34 6.02 7.46 -2.27
C ILE A 34 5.50 8.76 -1.67
N GLY A 35 4.49 8.69 -0.80
CA GLY A 35 4.05 9.82 0.00
C GLY A 35 2.70 9.57 0.67
N PHE A 36 2.16 10.66 1.22
CA PHE A 36 0.88 10.67 1.92
C PHE A 36 0.07 11.87 1.44
N HIS A 37 -1.24 11.71 1.30
CA HIS A 37 -2.16 12.79 1.01
C HIS A 37 -3.41 12.64 1.87
N GLU A 38 -3.63 13.58 2.79
CA GLU A 38 -4.67 13.49 3.81
C GLU A 38 -4.54 12.17 4.60
N GLU A 39 -5.55 11.29 4.55
CA GLU A 39 -5.59 9.99 5.21
C GLU A 39 -5.27 8.82 4.25
N MET A 40 -4.71 9.12 3.07
CA MET A 40 -4.39 8.12 2.06
C MET A 40 -2.88 7.93 1.88
N ILE A 41 -2.49 6.67 1.66
CA ILE A 41 -1.12 6.31 1.29
C ILE A 41 -0.98 6.41 -0.22
N HIS A 42 0.00 7.19 -0.69
CA HIS A 42 0.37 7.22 -2.11
C HIS A 42 1.47 6.20 -2.36
N VAL A 43 1.20 5.23 -3.22
CA VAL A 43 2.16 4.17 -3.54
C VAL A 43 2.47 4.11 -5.04
N GLU A 44 3.64 3.55 -5.35
CA GLU A 44 4.07 3.16 -6.69
C GLU A 44 4.20 1.63 -6.75
N ILE A 45 3.68 1.04 -7.83
CA ILE A 45 3.84 -0.38 -8.16
C ILE A 45 4.65 -0.47 -9.46
N ASP A 46 5.56 -1.44 -9.55
CA ASP A 46 6.26 -1.80 -10.78
C ASP A 46 5.74 -3.15 -11.30
N GLU A 47 4.84 -3.09 -12.28
CA GLU A 47 4.25 -4.24 -12.95
C GLU A 47 5.01 -4.53 -14.25
N MET A 48 6.06 -5.36 -14.14
CA MET A 48 6.86 -5.82 -15.28
C MET A 48 7.48 -4.66 -16.09
N GLY A 49 7.93 -3.59 -15.42
CA GLY A 49 8.51 -2.40 -16.04
C GLY A 49 7.51 -1.28 -16.31
N ASN A 50 6.22 -1.50 -16.05
CA ASN A 50 5.22 -0.43 -16.05
C ASN A 50 5.03 0.08 -14.62
N LYS A 51 5.12 1.40 -14.45
CA LYS A 51 4.98 2.04 -13.15
C LYS A 51 3.62 2.68 -13.01
N ASP A 52 2.82 2.17 -12.08
CA ASP A 52 1.52 2.74 -11.75
C ASP A 52 1.53 3.38 -10.37
N LYS A 53 0.71 4.42 -10.22
CA LYS A 53 0.57 5.19 -8.97
C LYS A 53 -0.87 5.22 -8.53
N LEU A 54 -1.09 5.03 -7.24
CA LEU A 54 -2.43 4.95 -6.68
C LEU A 54 -2.46 5.42 -5.23
N TYR A 55 -3.65 5.82 -4.81
CA TYR A 55 -3.96 6.19 -3.44
C TYR A 55 -4.73 5.07 -2.77
N ILE A 56 -4.26 4.65 -1.60
CA ILE A 56 -4.91 3.66 -0.76
C ILE A 56 -5.63 4.39 0.37
N ASP A 57 -6.95 4.28 0.39
CA ASP A 57 -7.77 4.66 1.52
C ASP A 57 -7.76 3.54 2.56
N THR A 58 -7.08 3.78 3.68
CA THR A 58 -6.95 2.81 4.77
C THR A 58 -8.13 2.82 5.75
N ASN A 59 -9.08 3.77 5.61
CA ASN A 59 -10.26 3.87 6.47
C ASN A 59 -11.46 3.06 5.96
N ARG A 60 -11.31 2.37 4.82
CA ARG A 60 -12.38 1.58 4.18
C ARG A 60 -12.02 0.12 3.88
N THR A 61 -10.91 -0.39 4.42
CA THR A 61 -10.49 -1.80 4.30
C THR A 61 -11.05 -2.73 5.36
#